data_AF-A0AAN0JX81-F1
#
_entry.id   AF-A0AAN0JX81-F1
#
_cell.length_a   1.000
_cell.length_b   1.000
_cell.length_c   1.000
_cell.angle_alpha   90.00
_cell.angle_beta   90.00
_cell.angle_gamma   90.00
#
_symmetry.space_group_name_H-M   'P 1'
#
loop_
_entity.id
_entity.type
_entity.pdbx_description
1 polymer ?
#
loop_
_entity_poly.entity_id
_entity_poly.type
_entity_poly.pdbx_seq_one_letter_code
_entity_poly.pdbx_strand_id
1 'polypeptide(L)'
;MYMCSVDGCISYKFSSVEEESSSYHDYQEIRMQEHVQKLGIGYIPRSVWVVLERDLVDSCKAGDDVIVTGIVRQQWKSLNSGSTC
;
A
#
# COMPACT_ATOMS: atom_id res chain seq x y z
N MET A 1 -13.27 0.46 -4.77
CA MET A 1 -13.43 0.99 -6.13
C MET A 1 -14.92 1.18 -6.36
N TYR A 2 -15.42 2.40 -6.19
CA TYR A 2 -16.86 2.66 -6.35
C TYR A 2 -17.16 2.72 -7.86
N MET A 3 -17.70 1.63 -8.39
CA MET A 3 -18.23 1.61 -9.75
C MET A 3 -19.60 2.28 -9.72
N CYS A 4 -19.72 3.42 -10.39
CA CYS A 4 -21.03 3.94 -10.77
C CYS A 4 -21.70 2.88 -11.66
N SER A 5 -22.81 2.29 -11.18
CA SER A 5 -23.60 1.36 -11.98
C SER A 5 -24.18 2.07 -13.21
N VAL A 6 -24.27 1.32 -14.30
CA VAL A 6 -24.37 1.83 -15.68
C VAL A 6 -25.74 2.43 -16.05
N ASP A 7 -26.68 2.47 -15.11
CA ASP A 7 -28.00 3.08 -15.31
C ASP A 7 -27.99 4.55 -14.86
N GLY A 8 -27.37 5.40 -15.68
CA GLY A 8 -27.46 6.86 -15.58
C GLY A 8 -26.49 7.49 -14.58
N CYS A 9 -25.26 7.79 -15.05
CA CYS A 9 -24.32 8.65 -14.32
C CYS A 9 -24.89 10.07 -14.13
N ILE A 10 -25.42 10.37 -12.95
CA ILE A 10 -25.83 11.72 -12.56
C ILE A 10 -24.64 12.37 -11.84
N SER A 11 -23.76 12.98 -12.63
CA SER A 11 -22.40 13.48 -12.33
C SER A 11 -22.25 14.52 -11.19
N TYR A 12 -23.26 14.72 -10.33
CA TYR A 12 -23.25 15.70 -9.23
C TYR A 12 -23.87 15.17 -7.92
N LYS A 13 -24.32 13.91 -7.87
CA LYS A 13 -24.86 13.34 -6.63
C LYS A 13 -23.75 12.65 -5.84
N PHE A 14 -23.49 13.16 -4.63
CA PHE A 14 -22.67 12.48 -3.63
C PHE A 14 -23.51 11.38 -2.97
N SER A 15 -23.05 10.13 -3.08
CA SER A 15 -23.59 9.03 -2.28
C SER A 15 -22.82 8.98 -0.96
N SER A 16 -23.51 9.18 0.16
CA SER A 16 -22.94 8.90 1.48
C SER A 16 -22.53 7.44 1.55
N VAL A 17 -21.30 7.18 2.00
CA VAL A 17 -20.84 5.82 2.26
C VAL A 17 -21.58 5.32 3.49
N GLU A 18 -22.42 4.31 3.33
CA GLU A 18 -23.10 3.64 4.44
C GLU A 18 -22.08 2.77 5.20
N GLU A 19 -21.82 3.11 6.46
CA GLU A 19 -20.82 2.42 7.29
C GLU A 19 -21.23 0.96 7.60
N GLU A 20 -22.53 0.65 7.59
CA GLU A 20 -23.08 -0.62 8.06
C GLU A 20 -22.79 -1.82 7.15
N SER A 21 -22.43 -1.60 5.87
CA SER A 21 -22.18 -2.68 4.90
C SER A 21 -20.71 -2.80 4.46
N SER A 22 -19.82 -1.98 5.02
CA SER A 22 -18.43 -1.94 4.63
C SER A 22 -17.60 -2.98 5.39
N SER A 23 -17.02 -3.96 4.67
CA SER A 23 -16.03 -4.87 5.26
C SER A 23 -14.68 -4.15 5.42
N TYR A 24 -14.28 -3.90 6.65
CA TYR A 24 -12.97 -3.34 6.97
C TYR A 24 -11.93 -4.47 7.06
N HIS A 25 -10.73 -4.20 6.54
CA HIS A 25 -9.61 -5.13 6.62
C HIS A 25 -8.40 -4.41 7.20
N ASP A 26 -7.67 -5.13 8.05
CA ASP A 26 -6.43 -4.63 8.62
C ASP A 26 -5.38 -4.43 7.53
N TYR A 27 -4.61 -3.36 7.69
CA TYR A 27 -3.63 -2.86 6.74
C TYR A 27 -2.37 -2.42 7.47
N GLN A 28 -1.21 -2.86 7.00
CA GLN A 28 0.08 -2.45 7.52
C GLN A 28 1.09 -2.24 6.38
N GLU A 29 1.81 -1.13 6.44
CA GLU A 29 2.96 -0.88 5.55
C GLU A 29 4.26 -1.11 6.29
N ILE A 30 5.16 -1.88 5.68
CA ILE A 30 6.52 -2.09 6.19
C ILE A 30 7.53 -1.63 5.15
N ARG A 31 8.69 -1.17 5.62
CA ARG A 31 9.82 -0.81 4.77
C ARG A 31 10.90 -1.88 4.90
N MET A 32 11.07 -2.67 3.84
CA MET A 32 12.10 -3.71 3.79
C MET A 32 13.35 -3.18 3.10
N GLN A 33 14.51 -3.61 3.59
CA GLN A 33 15.82 -3.25 3.04
C GLN A 33 16.49 -4.47 2.41
N GLU A 34 17.26 -4.25 1.35
CA GLU A 34 18.11 -5.29 0.77
C GLU A 34 19.12 -5.83 1.79
N HIS A 35 19.43 -7.12 1.65
CA HIS A 35 20.41 -7.77 2.51
C HIS A 35 21.84 -7.28 2.20
N VAL A 36 22.43 -6.56 3.16
CA VAL A 36 23.72 -5.85 3.00
C VAL A 36 24.86 -6.77 2.55
N GLN A 37 24.88 -8.02 3.00
CA GLN A 37 25.94 -8.98 2.65
C GLN A 37 25.95 -9.37 1.17
N LYS A 38 24.87 -9.09 0.42
CA LYS A 38 24.77 -9.35 -1.02
C LYS A 38 25.18 -8.14 -1.88
N LEU A 39 25.49 -7.00 -1.26
CA LEU A 39 25.88 -5.76 -1.95
C LEU A 39 27.41 -5.67 -2.07
N GLY A 40 27.88 -5.12 -3.19
CA GLY A 40 29.30 -4.81 -3.39
C GLY A 40 29.78 -3.69 -2.47
N ILE A 41 31.10 -3.54 -2.34
CA ILE A 41 31.71 -2.46 -1.57
C ILE A 41 31.30 -1.11 -2.19
N GLY A 42 30.86 -0.17 -1.34
CA GLY A 42 30.47 1.18 -1.75
C GLY A 42 29.01 1.36 -2.19
N TYR A 43 28.19 0.30 -2.15
CA TYR A 43 26.77 0.40 -2.47
C TYR A 43 25.93 0.75 -1.24
N ILE A 44 24.97 1.66 -1.41
CA ILE A 44 23.97 2.01 -0.40
C ILE A 44 22.77 1.07 -0.57
N PRO A 45 22.38 0.30 0.46
CA PRO A 45 21.24 -0.61 0.36
C PRO A 45 19.96 0.12 -0.02
N ARG A 46 19.20 -0.46 -0.95
CA ARG A 46 17.90 0.08 -1.34
C ARG A 46 16.81 -0.49 -0.44
N SER A 47 15.70 0.24 -0.35
CA SER A 47 14.52 -0.21 0.37
C SER A 47 13.29 -0.17 -0.51
N VAL A 48 12.34 -1.04 -0.18
CA VAL A 48 11.05 -1.17 -0.85
C VAL A 48 9.93 -1.13 0.19
N TRP A 49 8.77 -0.61 -0.21
CA TRP A 49 7.55 -0.65 0.60
C TRP A 49 6.80 -1.93 0.30
N VAL A 50 6.33 -2.60 1.34
CA VAL A 50 5.51 -3.80 1.26
C VAL A 50 4.24 -3.56 2.08
N VAL A 51 3.10 -3.93 1.50
CA VAL A 51 1.80 -3.87 2.14
C VAL A 51 1.43 -5.26 2.63
N LEU A 52 1.07 -5.37 3.89
CA LEU A 52 0.49 -6.56 4.52
C LEU A 52 -1.00 -6.30 4.76
N GLU A 53 -1.85 -7.23 4.35
CA GLU A 53 -3.31 -7.15 4.52
C GLU A 53 -3.82 -8.36 5.30
N ARG A 54 -4.92 -8.19 6.04
CA ARG A 54 -5.62 -9.27 6.77
C ARG A 54 -4.68 -10.02 7.72
N ASP A 55 -4.59 -11.34 7.61
CA ASP A 55 -3.85 -12.23 8.52
C ASP A 55 -2.33 -12.01 8.49
N LEU A 56 -1.81 -11.30 7.49
CA LEU A 56 -0.38 -10.94 7.42
C LEU A 56 -0.04 -9.73 8.28
N VAL A 57 -1.02 -8.98 8.75
CA VAL A 57 -0.78 -7.85 9.65
C VAL A 57 -0.17 -8.37 10.96
N ASP A 58 0.83 -7.66 11.45
CA ASP A 58 1.64 -7.98 12.63
C ASP A 58 2.50 -9.25 12.54
N SER A 59 2.63 -9.87 11.36
CA SER A 59 3.39 -11.12 11.19
C SER A 59 4.91 -10.95 11.27
N CYS A 60 5.42 -9.71 11.21
CA CYS A 60 6.85 -9.40 11.29
C CYS A 60 7.11 -8.17 12.17
N LYS A 61 8.27 -8.13 12.81
CA LYS A 61 8.74 -7.04 13.68
C LYS A 61 9.96 -6.35 13.07
N ALA A 62 10.29 -5.19 13.60
CA ALA A 62 11.45 -4.43 13.14
C ALA A 62 12.75 -5.21 13.42
N GLY A 63 13.57 -5.40 12.38
CA GLY A 63 14.83 -6.13 12.46
C GLY A 63 14.77 -7.59 12.04
N ASP A 64 13.57 -8.13 11.80
CA ASP A 64 13.42 -9.49 11.28
C ASP A 64 13.98 -9.63 9.87
N ASP A 65 14.67 -10.75 9.60
CA ASP A 65 15.05 -11.17 8.25
C ASP A 65 13.93 -12.02 7.66
N VAL A 66 13.20 -11.45 6.69
CA VAL A 66 11.98 -12.05 6.14
C VAL A 66 12.04 -12.18 4.63
N ILE A 67 11.47 -13.26 4.11
CA ILE A 67 11.29 -13.49 2.68
C ILE A 67 9.83 -13.24 2.33
N VAL A 68 9.58 -12.25 1.47
CA VAL A 68 8.22 -11.88 1.04
C VAL A 68 7.94 -12.41 -0.36
N THR A 69 6.77 -13.02 -0.52
CA THR A 69 6.20 -13.38 -1.82
C THR A 69 4.89 -12.62 -2.00
N GLY A 70 4.71 -11.92 -3.12
CA GLY A 70 3.54 -11.10 -3.34
C GLY A 70 3.46 -10.50 -4.75
N ILE A 71 2.49 -9.61 -4.95
CA ILE A 71 2.24 -8.94 -6.23
C ILE A 71 2.89 -7.56 -6.21
N VAL A 72 3.70 -7.26 -7.22
CA VAL A 72 4.28 -5.91 -7.38
C VAL A 72 3.20 -4.94 -7.85
N ARG A 73 3.04 -3.83 -7.13
CA ARG A 73 2.08 -2.77 -7.47
C ARG A 73 2.77 -1.43 -7.56
N GLN A 74 2.44 -0.65 -8.58
CA GLN A 74 2.79 0.76 -8.65
C GLN A 74 1.78 1.55 -7.82
N GLN A 75 2.27 2.29 -6.83
CA GLN A 75 1.47 3.18 -6.00
C GLN A 75 1.83 4.63 -6.33
N TRP A 76 0.82 5.50 -6.40
CA TRP A 76 1.06 6.93 -6.51
C TRP A 76 1.60 7.44 -5.18
N LYS A 77 2.67 8.23 -5.22
CA LYS A 77 3.07 9.01 -4.04
C LYS A 77 1.94 9.99 -3.75
N SER A 78 1.60 10.14 -2.46
CA SER A 78 0.66 11.19 -2.05
C SER A 78 1.17 12.52 -2.61
N LEU A 79 0.34 13.18 -3.41
CA LEU A 79 0.62 14.53 -3.87
C LEU A 79 0.67 15.40 -2.61
N ASN A 80 1.84 15.93 -2.27
CA ASN A 80 1.91 17.01 -1.30
C ASN A 80 1.03 18.14 -1.85
N SER A 81 0.10 18.61 -1.04
CA SER A 81 -0.89 19.65 -1.34
C SER A 81 -0.25 21.03 -1.53
N GLY A 82 0.72 21.14 -2.44
CA GLY A 82 1.51 22.34 -2.70
C GLY A 82 2.44 22.29 -3.90
N SER A 83 2.60 21.16 -4.61
CA SER A 83 3.35 21.12 -5.87
C SER A 83 2.41 21.20 -7.06
N THR A 84 2.26 22.39 -7.64
CA THR A 84 1.75 22.56 -9.01
C THR A 84 2.75 21.92 -9.98
N CYS A 85 2.21 21.24 -10.99
CA CYS A 85 2.96 20.64 -12.10
C CYS A 85 3.93 21.63 -12.77
#